data_AF-A0A732CVA1-F1
#
_entry.id   AF-A0A732CVA1-F1
#
_cell.length_a   1.000
_cell.length_b   1.000
_cell.length_c   1.000
_cell.angle_alpha   90.00
_cell.angle_beta   90.00
_cell.angle_gamma   90.00
#
_symmetry.space_group_name_H-M   'P 1'
#
loop_
_entity.id
_entity.type
_entity.pdbx_description
1 polymer ?
#
loop_
_entity_poly.entity_id
_entity_poly.type
_entity_poly.pdbx_seq_one_letter_code
_entity_poly.pdbx_strand_id
1 'polypeptide(L)' 'MLKSEPSFASLLVKQSPGMHYGHGWIAGKDGKRWHPSRSQADLLAGLSTQKQGESWLSKLFPRLFR' A
#
# COMPACT_ATOMS: atom_id res chain seq x y z
N MET A 1 11.26 45.21 6.74
CA MET A 1 11.50 43.80 6.36
C MET A 1 10.16 43.08 6.33
N LEU A 2 9.57 42.92 5.15
CA LEU A 2 8.47 41.98 4.96
C LEU A 2 9.07 40.59 5.07
N LYS A 3 8.72 39.83 6.12
CA LYS A 3 9.09 38.42 6.25
C LYS A 3 8.22 37.63 5.27
N SER A 4 8.58 37.67 3.99
CA SER A 4 7.94 36.93 2.91
C SER A 4 8.50 35.51 2.85
N GLU A 5 8.56 34.82 3.99
CA GLU A 5 8.78 33.38 3.96
C GLU A 5 7.48 32.75 3.49
N PRO A 6 7.49 31.89 2.45
CA PRO A 6 6.27 31.25 1.99
C PRO A 6 5.70 30.45 3.16
N SER A 7 4.44 30.76 3.53
CA SER A 7 3.71 29.97 4.52
C SER A 7 3.84 28.49 4.19
N PHE A 8 4.08 27.64 5.20
CA PHE A 8 4.11 26.19 5.02
C PHE A 8 2.81 25.67 4.38
N ALA A 9 1.70 26.39 4.60
CA ALA A 9 0.41 26.09 3.96
C ALA A 9 0.46 26.18 2.42
N SER A 10 1.40 26.93 1.84
CA SER A 10 1.63 26.99 0.40
C SER A 10 2.26 25.70 -0.15
N LEU A 11 2.95 24.93 0.70
CA LEU A 11 3.50 23.61 0.37
C LEU A 11 2.45 22.50 0.53
N LEU A 12 1.40 22.76 1.32
CA LEU A 12 0.22 21.93 1.37
C LEU A 12 -0.59 22.15 0.09
N VAL A 13 -0.08 21.62 -1.03
CA VAL A 13 -0.87 21.44 -2.25
C VAL A 13 -2.17 20.80 -1.79
N LYS A 14 -3.30 21.47 -2.06
CA LYS A 14 -4.64 20.90 -1.91
C LYS A 14 -4.72 19.66 -2.82
N GLN A 15 -4.15 18.56 -2.36
CA GLN A 15 -4.66 17.24 -2.66
C GLN A 15 -6.06 17.30 -2.08
N SER A 16 -7.03 17.70 -2.91
CA SER A 16 -8.43 17.39 -2.66
C SER A 16 -8.43 15.97 -2.14
N PRO A 17 -9.11 15.68 -1.02
CA PRO A 17 -9.20 14.31 -0.56
C PRO A 17 -9.57 13.46 -1.77
N GLY A 18 -8.69 12.52 -2.15
CA GLY A 18 -8.94 11.67 -3.30
C GLY A 18 -10.33 11.06 -3.15
N MET A 19 -11.01 10.79 -4.28
CA MET A 19 -12.40 10.32 -4.34
C MET A 19 -12.77 9.49 -3.10
N HIS A 20 -13.53 10.08 -2.16
CA HIS A 20 -13.91 9.41 -0.94
C HIS A 20 -14.90 8.30 -1.30
N TYR A 21 -14.43 7.05 -1.28
CA TYR A 21 -15.28 5.90 -1.59
C TYR A 21 -16.29 5.57 -0.48
N GLY A 22 -16.22 6.28 0.66
CA GLY A 22 -17.08 6.09 1.83
C GLY A 22 -16.86 4.74 2.51
N HIS A 23 -17.40 4.58 3.72
CA HIS A 23 -17.59 3.26 4.36
C HIS A 23 -16.38 2.31 4.35
N GLY A 24 -15.14 2.81 4.46
CA GLY A 24 -13.93 1.98 4.51
C GLY A 24 -13.43 1.43 3.16
N TRP A 25 -13.97 1.93 2.03
CA TRP A 25 -13.48 1.58 0.70
C TRP A 25 -12.19 2.34 0.36
N ILE A 26 -11.25 1.62 -0.24
CA ILE A 26 -9.92 2.11 -0.63
C ILE A 26 -9.79 1.98 -2.16
N ALA A 27 -9.17 2.98 -2.80
CA ALA A 27 -8.74 2.85 -4.18
C ALA A 27 -7.59 1.83 -4.28
N GLY A 28 -7.84 0.73 -4.95
CA GLY A 28 -6.83 -0.18 -5.45
C GLY A 28 -6.28 0.28 -6.80
N LYS A 29 -5.38 -0.54 -7.33
CA LYS A 29 -4.77 -0.34 -8.64
C LYS A 29 -5.85 -0.29 -9.73
N ASP A 30 -5.62 0.55 -10.76
CA ASP A 30 -6.50 0.68 -11.93
C ASP A 30 -7.93 1.15 -11.61
N GLY A 31 -8.13 1.84 -10.49
CA GLY A 31 -9.44 2.35 -10.06
C GLY A 31 -10.36 1.27 -9.47
N LYS A 32 -9.87 0.03 -9.30
CA LYS A 32 -10.60 -1.02 -8.59
C LYS A 32 -10.79 -0.62 -7.12
N ARG A 33 -11.96 -0.88 -6.55
CA ARG A 33 -12.21 -0.62 -5.12
C ARG A 33 -11.87 -1.84 -4.29
N TRP A 34 -11.29 -1.61 -3.13
CA TRP A 34 -10.94 -2.65 -2.17
C TRP A 34 -11.56 -2.32 -0.81
N HIS A 35 -12.05 -3.33 -0.10
CA HIS A 35 -12.58 -3.17 1.25
C HIS A 35 -12.16 -4.36 2.13
N PRO A 36 -11.50 -4.15 3.28
CA PRO A 36 -10.92 -5.22 4.10
C PRO A 36 -11.88 -6.36 4.40
N SER A 37 -13.11 -6.05 4.85
CA SER A 37 -14.11 -7.07 5.21
C SER A 37 -14.80 -7.73 4.02
N ARG A 38 -14.82 -7.09 2.84
CA ARG A 38 -15.57 -7.60 1.66
C ARG A 38 -14.66 -8.26 0.63
N SER A 39 -13.39 -7.87 0.60
CA SER A 39 -12.36 -8.37 -0.31
C SER A 39 -11.34 -9.27 0.40
N GLN A 40 -11.72 -9.88 1.53
CA GLN A 40 -10.83 -10.72 2.33
C GLN A 40 -10.37 -11.96 1.56
N ALA A 41 -11.26 -12.61 0.81
CA ALA A 41 -10.91 -13.78 -0.01
C ALA A 41 -9.84 -13.43 -1.06
N ASP A 42 -9.98 -12.30 -1.74
CA ASP A 42 -9.01 -11.80 -2.72
C ASP A 42 -7.65 -11.47 -2.05
N LEU A 43 -7.69 -10.91 -0.83
CA LEU A 43 -6.49 -10.68 -0.03
C LEU A 43 -5.80 -11.99 0.35
N LEU A 44 -6.54 -12.99 0.83
CA LEU A 44 -6.01 -14.30 1.19
C LEU A 44 -5.44 -15.02 -0.03
N ALA A 45 -6.11 -14.93 -1.18
CA ALA A 45 -5.60 -15.46 -2.44
C ALA A 45 -4.27 -14.77 -2.82
N GLY A 46 -4.19 -13.45 -2.74
CA GLY A 46 -2.95 -12.69 -2.99
C GLY A 46 -1.80 -13.05 -2.05
N LEU A 47 -2.08 -13.21 -0.75
CA LEU A 47 -1.07 -13.63 0.24
C LEU A 47 -0.62 -15.08 0.05
N SER A 48 -1.54 -15.98 -0.34
CA SER A 48 -1.21 -17.40 -0.56
C SER A 48 -0.40 -17.64 -1.84
N THR A 49 -0.61 -16.79 -2.85
CA THR A 49 0.08 -16.84 -4.14
C THR A 49 1.44 -16.15 -4.09
N GLN A 50 1.62 -15.17 -3.20
CA GLN A 50 2.93 -14.67 -2.80
C GLN A 50 3.67 -15.71 -1.95
N LYS A 51 4.04 -16.84 -2.55
CA LYS A 51 5.07 -17.71 -2.02
C LYS A 51 6.42 -17.01 -2.12
N GLN A 52 6.75 -16.17 -1.14
CA GLN A 52 8.11 -15.66 -0.92
C GLN A 52 8.47 -15.73 0.55
N GLY A 53 8.69 -16.96 1.03
CA GLY A 53 9.32 -17.22 2.31
C GLY A 53 10.68 -17.92 2.21
N GLU A 54 11.16 -18.26 1.02
CA GLU A 54 12.31 -19.17 0.88
C GLU A 54 13.62 -18.49 0.45
N SER A 55 13.59 -17.21 0.04
CA SER A 55 14.82 -16.52 -0.41
C SER A 55 15.81 -16.23 0.72
N TRP A 56 15.35 -16.18 1.97
CA TRP A 56 16.22 -16.06 3.14
C TRP A 56 16.54 -17.42 3.77
N LEU A 57 15.59 -18.36 3.80
CA LEU A 57 15.82 -19.72 4.31
C LEU A 57 16.88 -20.48 3.48
N SER A 58 16.87 -20.30 2.16
CA SER A 58 17.92 -20.84 1.27
C SER A 58 19.32 -20.28 1.57
N LYS A 59 19.42 -19.07 2.15
CA LYS A 59 20.71 -18.49 2.58
C LYS A 59 21.20 -19.08 3.90
N LEU A 60 20.30 -19.57 4.76
CA LEU A 60 20.65 -20.19 6.04
C LEU A 60 21.10 -21.64 5.91
N PHE A 61 20.59 -22.38 4.92
CA PHE A 61 20.91 -23.80 4.74
C PHE A 61 21.41 -24.14 3.32
N PRO A 62 22.56 -23.59 2.88
CA PRO A 62 23.08 -23.83 1.53
C PRO A 62 23.43 -25.30 1.25
N ARG A 63 23.56 -26.13 2.29
CA ARG A 63 23.89 -27.57 2.17
C ARG A 63 22.67 -28.47 1.97
N LEU A 64 21.46 -28.02 2.33
CA LEU A 64 20.25 -28.83 2.21
C LEU A 64 19.62 -28.75 0.81
N PHE A 65 20.01 -27.74 0.02
CA PHE A 65 19.52 -27.48 -1.33
C PHE A 65 20.60 -27.69 -2.41
N ARG A 66 21.70 -28.36 -2.06
CA ARG A 66 22.77 -28.75 -3.00
C ARG A 66 22.71 -30.24 -3.31
#